data_AF-A0A8J3EI21-F1
#
_entry.id   AF-A0A8J3EI21-F1
#
_cell.length_a   1.000
_cell.length_b   1.000
_cell.length_c   1.000
_cell.angle_alpha   90.00
_cell.angle_beta   90.00
_cell.angle_gamma   90.00
#
_symmetry.space_group_name_H-M   'P 1'
#
loop_
_entity.id
_entity.type
_entity.pdbx_description
1 polymer ?
#
loop_
_entity_poly.entity_id
_entity_poly.type
_entity_poly.pdbx_seq_one_letter_code
_entity_poly.pdbx_strand_id
1 'polypeptide(L)'
;MRRLRPPHDTTGPEFEVICGARRHFAVSWLRANTSPRFRYLIEERELTDEEAFRHADIENRDREDISLYERARDDARAVEAYYGGRQKRMAERLQVSAGWVSRYPQLAKLDPRIVAAFSVAARCERAPCAPAEAADADRRRP
;
A
#
# COMPACT_ATOMS: atom_id res chain seq x y z
N MET A 1 7.99 8.19 -5.31
CA MET A 1 8.57 6.91 -5.76
C MET A 1 9.95 6.79 -5.14
N ARG A 2 10.41 5.59 -4.84
CA ARG A 2 11.75 5.37 -4.30
C ARG A 2 12.65 4.70 -5.33
N ARG A 3 13.88 5.19 -5.48
CA ARG A 3 14.93 4.49 -6.24
C ARG A 3 15.44 3.31 -5.40
N LEU A 4 15.44 2.11 -5.97
CA LEU A 4 15.86 0.89 -5.29
C LEU A 4 17.34 0.56 -5.51
N ARG A 5 17.93 1.02 -6.60
CA ARG A 5 19.25 0.55 -7.06
C ARG A 5 20.16 1.69 -7.51
N PRO A 6 21.48 1.52 -7.38
CA PRO A 6 22.45 2.41 -8.02
C PRO A 6 22.32 2.35 -9.56
N PRO A 7 22.79 3.38 -10.29
CA PRO A 7 22.58 3.52 -11.75
C PRO A 7 23.12 2.39 -12.64
N HIS A 8 23.90 1.45 -12.11
CA HIS A 8 24.66 0.46 -12.90
C HIS A 8 24.17 -0.99 -12.74
N ASP A 9 23.20 -1.24 -11.86
CA ASP A 9 22.57 -2.55 -11.74
C ASP A 9 21.40 -2.64 -12.73
N THR A 10 21.31 -3.70 -13.55
CA THR A 10 20.27 -3.89 -14.57
C THR A 10 19.27 -5.00 -14.23
N THR A 11 19.43 -5.70 -13.10
CA THR A 11 18.54 -6.82 -12.72
C THR A 11 17.47 -6.35 -11.74
N GLY A 12 16.20 -6.44 -12.17
CA GLY A 12 15.04 -6.13 -11.33
C GLY A 12 14.50 -4.70 -11.49
N PRO A 13 13.50 -4.31 -10.69
CA PRO A 13 12.89 -2.99 -10.77
C PRO A 13 13.87 -1.89 -10.35
N GLU A 14 13.97 -0.82 -11.12
CA GLU A 14 14.77 0.38 -10.76
C GLU A 14 14.11 1.21 -9.66
N PHE A 15 12.78 1.20 -9.63
CA PHE A 15 12.00 2.04 -8.75
C PHE A 15 10.83 1.29 -8.11
N GLU A 16 10.42 1.77 -6.93
CA GLU A 16 9.27 1.32 -6.18
C GLU A 16 8.25 2.45 -5.98
N VAL A 17 6.98 2.16 -6.24
CA VAL A 17 5.88 3.09 -5.93
C VAL A 17 5.55 3.00 -4.45
N ILE A 18 5.90 4.04 -3.69
CA ILE A 18 5.65 4.12 -2.24
C ILE A 18 4.17 4.43 -1.92
N CYS A 19 3.57 5.35 -2.67
CA CYS A 19 2.18 5.77 -2.48
C CYS A 19 1.50 6.04 -3.82
N GLY A 20 0.17 6.03 -3.83
CA GLY A 20 -0.61 6.34 -5.03
C GLY A 20 -0.93 5.15 -5.93
N ALA A 21 -1.04 3.93 -5.39
CA ALA A 21 -1.39 2.72 -6.15
C ALA A 21 -2.65 2.89 -7.03
N ARG A 22 -3.70 3.56 -6.51
CA ARG A 22 -4.91 3.87 -7.30
C ARG A 22 -4.66 4.82 -8.46
N ARG A 23 -3.81 5.83 -8.27
CA ARG A 23 -3.41 6.76 -9.35
C ARG A 23 -2.60 6.02 -10.41
N HIS A 24 -1.68 5.17 -9.97
CA HIS A 24 -0.91 4.31 -10.86
C HIS A 24 -1.84 3.40 -11.69
N PHE A 25 -2.81 2.73 -11.03
CA PHE A 25 -3.82 1.92 -11.72
C PHE A 25 -4.61 2.73 -12.76
N ALA A 26 -5.16 3.89 -12.36
CA ALA A 26 -5.95 4.73 -13.24
C ALA A 26 -5.16 5.17 -14.48
N VAL A 27 -3.88 5.57 -14.32
CA VAL A 27 -3.04 5.94 -15.45
C VAL A 27 -2.73 4.75 -16.35
N SER A 28 -2.42 3.58 -15.79
CA SER A 28 -2.20 2.36 -16.57
C SER A 28 -3.43 1.96 -17.37
N TRP A 29 -4.62 2.07 -16.77
CA TRP A 29 -5.88 1.83 -17.46
C TRP A 29 -6.11 2.85 -18.58
N LEU A 30 -5.94 4.15 -18.31
CA LEU A 30 -6.09 5.19 -19.33
C LEU A 30 -5.16 4.97 -20.51
N ARG A 31 -3.90 4.59 -20.26
CA ARG A 31 -2.92 4.28 -21.33
C ARG A 31 -3.38 3.11 -22.21
N ALA A 32 -3.96 2.09 -21.61
CA ALA A 32 -4.41 0.91 -22.33
C ALA A 32 -5.71 1.14 -23.14
N ASN A 33 -6.55 2.12 -22.74
CA ASN A 33 -7.91 2.23 -23.28
C ASN A 33 -8.18 3.51 -24.08
N THR A 34 -7.78 4.69 -23.58
CA THR A 34 -8.28 5.97 -24.11
C THR A 34 -7.20 7.01 -24.36
N SER A 35 -6.07 6.93 -23.67
CA SER A 35 -5.02 7.96 -23.67
C SER A 35 -3.62 7.36 -23.54
N PRO A 36 -3.07 6.74 -24.61
CA PRO A 36 -1.77 6.05 -24.55
C PRO A 36 -0.60 6.92 -24.09
N ARG A 37 -0.69 8.24 -24.29
CA ARG A 37 0.35 9.21 -23.92
C ARG A 37 0.15 9.87 -22.56
N PHE A 38 -0.84 9.44 -21.78
CA PHE A 38 -1.10 10.04 -20.47
C PHE A 38 0.13 9.86 -19.56
N ARG A 39 0.62 10.96 -18.96
CA ARG A 39 1.85 10.93 -18.14
C ARG A 39 1.51 10.70 -16.68
N TYR A 40 2.21 9.76 -16.05
CA TYR A 40 2.21 9.60 -14.61
C TYR A 40 3.38 10.42 -14.04
N LEU A 41 3.07 11.61 -13.52
CA LEU A 41 4.08 12.45 -12.89
C LEU A 41 4.39 11.90 -11.50
N ILE A 42 5.68 11.70 -11.24
CA ILE A 42 6.18 11.15 -9.98
C ILE A 42 7.31 12.05 -9.47
N GLU A 43 7.45 12.07 -8.15
CA GLU A 43 8.62 12.59 -7.48
C GLU A 43 9.53 11.42 -7.11
N GLU A 44 10.80 11.51 -7.48
CA GLU A 44 11.83 10.57 -7.09
C GLU A 44 12.46 10.99 -5.76
N ARG A 45 12.60 10.05 -4.83
CA ARG A 45 13.29 10.26 -3.55
C ARG A 45 14.18 9.07 -3.23
N GLU A 46 15.32 9.35 -2.61
CA GLU A 46 16.11 8.33 -1.92
C GLU A 46 15.58 8.22 -0.48
N LEU A 47 15.06 7.04 -0.14
CA LEU A 47 14.43 6.79 1.16
C LEU A 47 14.88 5.42 1.67
N THR A 48 15.19 5.31 2.95
CA THR A 48 15.30 4.02 3.64
C THR A 48 13.94 3.31 3.68
N ASP A 49 13.92 2.01 4.01
CA ASP A 49 12.65 1.26 4.15
C ASP A 49 11.72 1.87 5.21
N GLU A 50 12.29 2.36 6.31
CA GLU A 50 11.52 3.05 7.35
C GLU A 50 10.96 4.38 6.83
N GLU A 51 11.75 5.18 6.11
CA GLU A 51 11.29 6.46 5.56
C GLU A 51 10.23 6.28 4.48
N ALA A 52 10.38 5.25 3.64
CA ALA A 52 9.37 4.84 2.68
C ALA A 52 8.05 4.48 3.37
N PHE A 53 8.10 3.67 4.44
CA PHE A 53 6.93 3.36 5.26
C PHE A 53 6.29 4.62 5.86
N ARG A 54 7.09 5.50 6.48
CA ARG A 54 6.57 6.75 7.08
C ARG A 54 5.92 7.66 6.05
N HIS A 55 6.53 7.77 4.87
CA HIS A 55 5.96 8.56 3.78
C HIS A 55 4.64 7.97 3.28
N ALA A 56 4.56 6.65 3.16
CA ALA A 56 3.31 5.96 2.84
C ALA A 56 2.24 6.14 3.93
N ASP A 57 2.61 6.07 5.22
CA ASP A 57 1.67 6.27 6.33
C ASP A 57 1.10 7.69 6.31
N ILE A 58 1.93 8.74 6.16
CA ILE A 58 1.47 10.14 6.12
C ILE A 58 0.40 10.35 5.03
N GLU A 59 0.62 9.80 3.83
CA GLU A 59 -0.33 9.91 2.71
C GLU A 59 -1.63 9.12 2.94
N ASN A 60 -1.57 8.06 3.76
CA ASN A 60 -2.66 7.10 3.94
C ASN A 60 -3.39 7.23 5.30
N ARG A 61 -2.85 8.00 6.25
CA ARG A 61 -3.32 8.03 7.64
C ARG A 61 -4.79 8.44 7.77
N ASP A 62 -5.20 9.45 7.02
CA ASP A 62 -6.55 10.03 7.12
C ASP A 62 -7.49 9.51 6.03
N ARG A 63 -7.09 8.46 5.31
CA ARG A 63 -7.90 7.83 4.27
C ARG A 63 -9.04 7.03 4.91
N GLU A 64 -10.28 7.43 4.61
CA GLU A 64 -11.50 6.74 5.06
C GLU A 64 -11.64 5.33 4.46
N ASP A 65 -11.01 5.10 3.32
CA ASP A 65 -11.12 3.84 2.58
C ASP A 65 -10.08 2.78 3.00
N ILE A 66 -9.33 3.04 4.07
CA ILE A 66 -8.42 2.06 4.67
C ILE A 66 -9.05 1.54 5.95
N SER A 67 -9.30 0.23 6.00
CA SER A 67 -9.91 -0.39 7.17
C SER A 67 -8.96 -0.42 8.37
N LEU A 68 -9.53 -0.46 9.57
CA LEU A 68 -8.76 -0.64 10.81
C LEU A 68 -7.95 -1.94 10.81
N TYR A 69 -8.45 -2.98 10.14
CA TYR A 69 -7.74 -4.26 10.01
C TYR A 69 -6.50 -4.14 9.12
N GLU A 70 -6.64 -3.54 7.94
CA GLU A 70 -5.51 -3.30 7.04
C GLU A 70 -4.45 -2.44 7.72
N ARG A 71 -4.88 -1.33 8.35
CA ARG A 71 -4.00 -0.47 9.14
C ARG A 71 -3.28 -1.24 10.23
N ALA A 72 -4.00 -2.00 11.05
CA ALA A 72 -3.40 -2.77 12.15
C ALA A 72 -2.36 -3.78 11.66
N ARG A 73 -2.60 -4.43 10.51
CA ARG A 73 -1.66 -5.38 9.91
C ARG A 73 -0.39 -4.69 9.40
N ASP A 74 -0.54 -3.55 8.73
CA ASP A 74 0.57 -2.77 8.22
C ASP A 74 1.41 -2.20 9.38
N ASP A 75 0.75 -1.67 10.40
CA ASP A 75 1.41 -1.18 11.62
C ASP A 75 2.17 -2.30 12.34
N ALA A 76 1.54 -3.46 12.54
CA ALA A 76 2.19 -4.60 13.19
C ALA A 76 3.45 -5.05 12.43
N ARG A 77 3.39 -5.09 11.10
CA ARG A 77 4.54 -5.40 10.26
C ARG A 77 5.65 -4.35 10.41
N ALA A 78 5.30 -3.07 10.43
CA ALA A 78 6.26 -1.98 10.57
C ALA A 78 6.93 -1.96 11.96
N VAL A 79 6.18 -2.25 13.03
CA VAL A 79 6.70 -2.38 14.40
C VAL A 79 7.83 -3.40 14.46
N GLU A 80 7.63 -4.58 13.86
CA GLU A 80 8.64 -5.64 13.82
C GLU A 80 9.81 -5.27 12.90
N ALA A 81 9.52 -4.82 11.68
CA ALA A 81 10.55 -4.60 10.66
C ALA A 81 11.49 -3.42 10.97
N TYR A 82 10.96 -2.32 11.50
CA TYR A 82 11.70 -1.05 11.57
C TYR A 82 11.91 -0.54 13.00
N TYR A 83 11.07 -0.95 13.95
CA TYR A 83 11.07 -0.41 15.31
C TYR A 83 11.51 -1.42 16.37
N GLY A 84 11.88 -2.63 15.97
CA GLY A 84 12.39 -3.69 16.85
C GLY A 84 11.36 -4.13 17.88
N GLY A 85 10.10 -4.28 17.46
CA GLY A 85 8.99 -4.70 18.32
C GLY A 85 8.42 -3.58 19.22
N ARG A 86 9.00 -2.37 19.19
CA ARG A 86 8.64 -1.30 20.14
C ARG A 86 7.62 -0.32 19.55
N GLN A 87 6.34 -0.53 19.83
CA GLN A 87 5.24 0.36 19.42
C GLN A 87 5.44 1.81 19.83
N LYS A 88 5.99 2.07 21.03
CA LYS A 88 6.26 3.43 21.51
C LYS A 88 7.23 4.19 20.58
N ARG A 89 8.26 3.50 20.10
CA ARG A 89 9.26 4.07 19.17
C ARG A 89 8.62 4.42 17.83
N MET A 90 7.71 3.57 17.34
CA MET A 90 6.94 3.86 16.13
C MET A 90 6.06 5.09 16.31
N ALA A 91 5.33 5.20 17.42
CA ALA A 91 4.47 6.35 17.70
C ALA A 91 5.25 7.66 17.72
N GLU A 92 6.43 7.68 18.36
CA GLU A 92 7.36 8.82 18.37
C GLU A 92 7.81 9.21 16.96
N ARG A 93 8.18 8.22 16.13
CA ARG A 93 8.64 8.44 14.75
C ARG A 93 7.52 8.90 13.83
N LEU A 94 6.30 8.40 14.03
CA LEU A 94 5.11 8.81 13.27
C LEU A 94 4.49 10.13 13.77
N GLN A 95 4.95 10.65 14.91
CA GLN A 95 4.39 11.84 15.57
C GLN A 95 2.90 11.69 15.90
N VAL A 96 2.52 10.50 16.37
CA VAL A 96 1.16 10.17 16.80
C VAL A 96 1.17 9.81 18.29
N SER A 97 0.00 9.81 18.92
CA SER A 97 -0.11 9.36 20.31
C SER A 97 0.19 7.86 20.40
N ALA A 98 0.79 7.42 21.51
CA ALA A 98 1.02 6.00 21.76
C ALA A 98 -0.29 5.19 21.73
N GLY A 99 -1.39 5.81 22.18
CA GLY A 99 -2.72 5.23 22.12
C GLY A 99 -3.26 5.01 20.71
N TRP A 100 -2.78 5.75 19.70
CA TRP A 100 -3.18 5.54 18.31
C TRP A 100 -2.64 4.22 17.76
N VAL A 101 -1.35 3.95 17.96
CA VAL A 101 -0.67 2.71 17.52
C VAL A 101 -1.15 1.50 18.34
N SER A 102 -1.35 1.67 19.65
CA SER A 102 -1.69 0.55 20.55
C SER A 102 -3.17 0.20 20.59
N ARG A 103 -4.03 0.91 19.85
CA ARG A 103 -5.49 0.74 19.93
C ARG A 103 -5.99 -0.59 19.37
N TYR A 104 -5.41 -1.04 18.26
CA TYR A 104 -5.92 -2.19 17.50
C TYR A 104 -4.88 -3.28 17.17
N PRO A 105 -3.80 -3.52 17.96
CA PRO A 105 -2.77 -4.49 17.59
C PRO A 105 -3.31 -5.93 17.51
N GLN A 106 -4.41 -6.24 18.22
CA GLN A 106 -5.04 -7.57 18.16
C GLN A 106 -5.80 -7.81 16.85
N LEU A 107 -6.24 -6.76 16.15
CA LEU A 107 -6.91 -6.91 14.85
C LEU A 107 -5.96 -7.56 13.83
N ALA A 108 -4.66 -7.26 13.89
CA ALA A 108 -3.65 -7.85 13.02
C ALA A 108 -3.53 -9.38 13.17
N LYS A 109 -4.00 -9.94 14.30
CA LYS A 109 -3.88 -11.37 14.64
C LYS A 109 -5.17 -12.14 14.42
N LEU A 110 -6.20 -11.51 13.86
CA LEU A 110 -7.46 -12.20 13.57
C LEU A 110 -7.24 -13.37 12.61
N ASP A 111 -7.93 -14.48 12.89
CA ASP A 111 -7.92 -15.65 12.01
C ASP A 111 -8.45 -15.25 10.62
N PRO A 112 -7.75 -15.61 9.53
CA PRO A 112 -8.18 -15.28 8.18
C PRO A 112 -9.62 -15.71 7.87
N ARG A 113 -10.11 -16.80 8.47
CA ARG A 113 -11.51 -17.26 8.32
C ARG A 113 -12.51 -16.27 8.91
N ILE A 114 -12.16 -15.62 10.02
CA ILE A 114 -12.99 -14.58 10.63
C ILE A 114 -13.01 -13.38 9.69
N VAL A 115 -11.85 -12.92 9.22
CA VAL A 115 -11.75 -11.78 8.29
C VAL A 115 -12.55 -12.03 7.01
N ALA A 116 -12.45 -13.23 6.44
CA ALA A 116 -13.21 -13.64 5.25
C ALA A 116 -14.72 -13.72 5.51
N ALA A 117 -15.17 -14.09 6.71
CA ALA A 117 -16.60 -14.09 7.04
C ALA A 117 -17.21 -12.68 7.02
N PHE A 118 -16.41 -11.64 7.20
CA PHE A 118 -16.81 -10.24 7.10
C PHE A 118 -16.48 -9.60 5.74
N SER A 119 -15.96 -10.37 4.76
CA SER A 119 -15.63 -9.82 3.44
C SER A 119 -16.89 -9.69 2.58
N VAL A 120 -17.62 -8.57 2.75
CA VAL A 120 -18.07 -7.59 1.73
C VAL A 120 -19.20 -6.70 2.33
N ALA A 121 -19.12 -5.37 2.11
CA ALA A 121 -20.20 -4.35 2.20
C ALA A 121 -20.24 -3.33 3.37
N ALA A 122 -19.09 -2.81 3.83
CA ALA A 122 -19.03 -1.45 4.38
C ALA A 122 -18.22 -0.55 3.43
N ARG A 123 -18.91 -0.04 2.39
CA ARG A 123 -18.47 0.85 1.29
C ARG A 123 -17.51 0.26 0.26
N CYS A 124 -18.12 -0.49 -0.66
CA CYS A 124 -17.76 -0.41 -2.06
C CYS A 124 -18.41 0.86 -2.65
N GLU A 125 -17.78 2.03 -2.45
CA GLU A 125 -17.88 3.13 -3.41
C GLU A 125 -16.50 3.31 -4.04
N ARG A 126 -16.33 2.55 -5.14
CA ARG A 126 -15.27 2.63 -6.17
C ARG A 126 -14.02 1.75 -5.99
N ALA A 127 -14.17 0.58 -6.63
CA ALA A 127 -13.21 -0.29 -7.31
C ALA A 127 -12.27 -1.17 -6.44
N PRO A 128 -12.33 -2.51 -6.61
CA PRO A 128 -11.30 -3.41 -6.12
C PRO A 128 -10.04 -3.26 -6.99
N CYS A 129 -8.91 -3.01 -6.36
CA CYS A 129 -7.61 -3.24 -6.97
C CYS A 129 -7.45 -4.77 -7.12
N ALA A 130 -7.86 -5.33 -8.25
CA ALA A 130 -7.58 -6.72 -8.58
C ALA A 130 -6.08 -6.90 -8.86
N PRO A 131 -5.45 -8.01 -8.44
CA PRO A 131 -4.08 -8.33 -8.82
C PRO A 131 -4.02 -8.66 -10.33
N ALA A 132 -2.90 -8.28 -10.96
CA ALA A 132 -2.70 -8.26 -12.40
C ALA A 132 -2.38 -9.63 -13.04
N GLU A 133 -3.16 -10.68 -12.78
CA GLU A 133 -2.96 -11.99 -13.41
C GLU A 133 -4.21 -12.62 -14.08
N ALA A 134 -5.35 -11.93 -14.16
CA ALA A 134 -6.55 -12.51 -14.77
C ALA A 134 -7.20 -11.59 -15.82
N ALA A 135 -6.63 -11.56 -17.04
CA ALA A 135 -7.37 -11.17 -18.25
C ALA A 135 -6.85 -11.84 -19.54
N ASP A 136 -6.08 -12.94 -19.45
CA ASP A 136 -5.73 -13.80 -20.60
C ASP A 136 -6.80 -14.89 -20.85
N ALA A 137 -8.08 -14.57 -20.64
CA ALA A 137 -9.16 -15.57 -20.72
C ALA A 137 -10.39 -15.13 -21.53
N ASP A 138 -10.26 -14.14 -22.41
CA ASP A 138 -11.31 -13.85 -23.42
C ASP A 138 -10.78 -13.91 -24.87
N ARG A 139 -9.77 -14.76 -25.07
CA ARG A 139 -9.59 -15.47 -26.35
C ARG A 139 -10.41 -16.76 -26.28
N ARG A 140 -11.72 -16.69 -26.53
CA ARG A 140 -12.57 -17.75 -27.12
C ARG A 140 -14.04 -17.41 -26.97
N ARG A 141 -14.65 -16.90 -28.05
CA ARG A 141 -15.91 -17.40 -28.64
C ARG A 141 -16.39 -16.47 -29.77
N PRO A 142 -17.17 -17.03 -30.70
CA PRO A 142 -16.76 -17.96 -31.76
C PRO A 142 -16.16 -17.23 -32.98
#